data_AF-A0A3B4A9F0-F1
#
_entry.id   AF-A0A3B4A9F0-F1
#
_cell.length_a   1.000
_cell.length_b   1.000
_cell.length_c   1.000
_cell.angle_alpha   90.00
_cell.angle_beta   90.00
_cell.angle_gamma   90.00
#
_symmetry.space_group_name_H-M   'P 1'
#
loop_
_entity.id
_entity.type
_entity.pdbx_description
1 polymer ?
#
loop_
_entity_poly.entity_id
_entity_poly.type
_entity_poly.pdbx_seq_one_letter_code
_entity_poly.pdbx_strand_id
1 'polypeptide(L)'
;SRGGVAAIHLAVGKEAEKNLRCLKLLLQNGVNPNVKSADGLTPLHIAAIWGCFQNLKLLLTNGGDPNLTDNDGNTPRQLAEQQDNRKCAQLLQEYQRDSGDTEEEDLPRFSYWAKGITFQIMPKYTFQFHCIKAFTQFLFTDLGYSTELCRVLRTFELPQSQEDEQALCQQFEQPDQNRKWREGIIKSSFNYLLLDPRVTNNLPFRSHTITPHECFKTFVNAIFYVGKGKRSRPYSHLYEALEYYKGEKSAKKLCRKVDHILQVWNAGQGVISLHCFQNVIPVEAYTREACMVEAIGLKMLTNQKRGDYYGIVSNWQQRRKKELGIHLLYRAMQIFLAEGERQLRPADIRQ
;
A
#
# COMPACT_ATOMS: atom_id res chain seq x y z
N SER A 1 33.84 1.47 -6.56
CA SER A 1 33.93 -0.01 -6.57
C SER A 1 33.27 -0.52 -5.29
N ARG A 2 32.40 -1.54 -5.40
CA ARG A 2 31.69 -2.21 -4.28
C ARG A 2 30.75 -1.29 -3.45
N GLY A 3 29.70 -1.80 -2.81
CA GLY A 3 29.13 -3.14 -2.94
C GLY A 3 27.96 -3.38 -1.99
N GLY A 4 27.10 -4.33 -2.35
CA GLY A 4 25.84 -4.69 -1.70
C GLY A 4 25.80 -4.73 -0.16
N VAL A 5 24.85 -3.97 0.38
CA VAL A 5 23.96 -4.49 1.44
C VAL A 5 22.53 -4.26 0.94
N ALA A 6 22.01 -5.18 0.12
CA ALA A 6 20.64 -5.08 -0.37
C ALA A 6 19.64 -5.19 0.80
N ALA A 7 18.52 -4.46 0.75
CA ALA A 7 17.60 -4.27 1.88
C ALA A 7 17.17 -5.57 2.61
N ILE A 8 17.08 -6.67 1.86
CA ILE A 8 16.81 -8.02 2.36
C ILE A 8 17.80 -8.50 3.45
N HIS A 9 19.10 -8.20 3.34
CA HIS A 9 20.12 -8.53 4.36
C HIS A 9 19.81 -7.85 5.72
N LEU A 10 19.36 -6.59 5.67
CA LEU A 10 19.05 -5.78 6.85
C LEU A 10 17.68 -6.12 7.45
N ALA A 11 16.75 -6.62 6.64
CA ALA A 11 15.51 -7.23 7.14
C ALA A 11 15.83 -8.53 7.93
N VAL A 12 16.75 -9.35 7.43
CA VAL A 12 17.12 -10.66 7.99
C VAL A 12 17.88 -10.58 9.32
N GLY A 13 18.82 -9.63 9.46
CA GLY A 13 19.78 -9.59 10.58
C GLY A 13 19.21 -9.32 11.98
N LYS A 14 17.88 -9.32 12.17
CA LYS A 14 17.22 -9.37 13.49
C LYS A 14 15.94 -10.19 13.45
N GLU A 15 15.81 -11.13 14.37
CA GLU A 15 14.58 -11.91 14.58
C GLU A 15 13.60 -11.12 15.46
N ALA A 16 12.75 -10.31 14.80
CA ALA A 16 11.69 -9.54 15.43
C ALA A 16 10.46 -9.49 14.51
N GLU A 17 9.26 -9.43 15.08
CA GLU A 17 7.99 -9.41 14.33
C GLU A 17 7.96 -8.43 13.15
N LYS A 18 8.43 -7.20 13.37
CA LYS A 18 8.53 -6.16 12.32
C LYS A 18 9.50 -6.56 11.18
N ASN A 19 10.63 -7.19 11.53
CA ASN A 19 11.66 -7.61 10.58
C ASN A 19 11.17 -8.80 9.74
N LEU A 20 10.51 -9.78 10.38
CA LEU A 20 9.89 -10.92 9.70
C LEU A 20 8.78 -10.46 8.72
N ARG A 21 7.97 -9.46 9.11
CA ARG A 21 6.95 -8.85 8.23
C ARG A 21 7.58 -8.10 7.06
N CYS A 22 8.65 -7.33 7.27
CA CYS A 22 9.41 -6.70 6.19
C CYS A 22 10.03 -7.73 5.23
N LEU A 23 10.58 -8.83 5.75
CA LEU A 23 11.17 -9.90 4.93
C LEU A 23 10.10 -10.60 4.08
N LYS A 24 8.93 -10.91 4.64
CA LYS A 24 7.77 -11.44 3.89
C LYS A 24 7.39 -10.51 2.74
N LEU A 25 7.26 -9.20 3.00
CA LEU A 25 6.91 -8.20 1.99
C LEU A 25 7.97 -8.09 0.87
N LEU A 26 9.27 -8.12 1.20
CA LEU A 26 10.33 -8.06 0.18
C LEU A 26 10.27 -9.27 -0.77
N LEU A 27 10.13 -10.47 -0.22
CA LEU A 27 10.04 -11.71 -0.99
C LEU A 27 8.76 -11.77 -1.85
N GLN A 28 7.62 -11.35 -1.30
CA GLN A 28 6.35 -11.22 -2.03
C GLN A 28 6.40 -10.22 -3.20
N ASN A 29 7.32 -9.24 -3.17
CA ASN A 29 7.55 -8.30 -4.27
C ASN A 29 8.67 -8.75 -5.22
N GLY A 30 9.07 -10.03 -5.18
CA GLY A 30 10.02 -10.61 -6.13
C GLY A 30 11.48 -10.21 -5.90
N VAL A 31 11.84 -9.74 -4.69
CA VAL A 31 13.25 -9.50 -4.34
C VAL A 31 13.99 -10.83 -4.29
N ASN A 32 14.99 -10.99 -5.17
CA ASN A 32 15.82 -12.19 -5.26
C ASN A 32 16.47 -12.53 -3.89
N PRO A 33 16.22 -13.72 -3.30
CA PRO A 33 16.77 -14.13 -2.01
C PRO A 33 18.28 -14.43 -2.05
N ASN A 34 18.87 -14.55 -3.24
CA ASN A 34 20.26 -14.96 -3.49
C ASN A 34 21.19 -13.80 -3.88
N VAL A 35 20.78 -12.54 -3.69
CA VAL A 35 21.65 -11.37 -3.89
C VAL A 35 22.80 -11.41 -2.88
N LYS A 36 24.05 -11.31 -3.34
CA LYS A 36 25.24 -11.28 -2.49
C LYS A 36 25.59 -9.87 -1.97
N SER A 37 26.23 -9.79 -0.81
CA SER A 37 26.83 -8.57 -0.24
C SER A 37 28.15 -8.21 -0.95
N ALA A 38 28.84 -7.17 -0.47
CA ALA A 38 30.24 -6.91 -0.87
C ALA A 38 31.19 -8.09 -0.56
N ASP A 39 30.85 -8.88 0.45
CA ASP A 39 31.63 -9.95 1.07
C ASP A 39 31.16 -11.34 0.60
N GLY A 40 30.30 -11.38 -0.43
CA GLY A 40 29.76 -12.61 -1.02
C GLY A 40 28.58 -13.22 -0.25
N LEU A 41 28.34 -12.79 0.99
CA LEU A 41 27.27 -13.28 1.86
C LEU A 41 25.88 -13.07 1.21
N THR A 42 25.07 -14.12 1.14
CA THR A 42 23.64 -14.03 0.80
C THR A 42 22.80 -13.76 2.06
N PRO A 43 21.52 -13.37 1.93
CA PRO A 43 20.54 -13.37 3.03
C PRO A 43 20.55 -14.62 3.90
N LEU A 44 20.75 -15.82 3.34
CA LEU A 44 20.85 -17.06 4.14
C LEU A 44 22.08 -17.08 5.05
N HIS A 45 23.23 -16.56 4.58
CA HIS A 45 24.43 -16.43 5.42
C HIS A 45 24.15 -15.49 6.60
N ILE A 46 23.48 -14.35 6.37
CA ILE A 46 23.13 -13.41 7.45
C ILE A 46 22.15 -14.06 8.44
N ALA A 47 21.15 -14.83 7.96
CA ALA A 47 20.23 -15.54 8.85
C ALA A 47 20.95 -16.62 9.69
N ALA A 48 21.94 -17.30 9.10
CA ALA A 48 22.76 -18.32 9.74
C ALA A 48 23.74 -17.77 10.78
N ILE A 49 24.46 -16.69 10.48
CA ILE A 49 25.40 -16.02 11.40
C ILE A 49 24.67 -15.46 12.63
N TRP A 50 23.47 -14.89 12.44
CA TRP A 50 22.72 -14.19 13.50
C TRP A 50 21.68 -15.06 14.20
N GLY A 51 21.60 -16.37 13.91
CA GLY A 51 20.68 -17.30 14.56
C GLY A 51 19.19 -17.11 14.26
N CYS A 52 18.85 -16.27 13.28
CA CYS A 52 17.47 -15.85 12.96
C CYS A 52 16.65 -16.95 12.27
N PHE A 53 16.27 -18.00 13.01
CA PHE A 53 15.68 -19.24 12.49
C PHE A 53 14.42 -19.05 11.62
N GLN A 54 13.48 -18.17 12.00
CA GLN A 54 12.27 -17.90 11.24
C GLN A 54 12.55 -17.12 9.95
N ASN A 55 13.55 -16.23 9.96
CA ASN A 55 14.01 -15.54 8.76
C ASN A 55 14.74 -16.51 7.81
N LEU A 56 15.55 -17.44 8.35
CA LEU A 56 16.23 -18.50 7.60
C LEU A 56 15.21 -19.41 6.88
N LYS A 57 14.23 -19.93 7.62
CA LYS A 57 13.16 -20.77 7.07
C LYS A 57 12.39 -20.05 5.96
N LEU A 58 12.02 -18.80 6.18
CA LEU A 58 11.27 -18.00 5.21
C LEU A 58 12.06 -17.76 3.91
N LEU A 59 13.38 -17.55 3.98
CA LEU A 59 14.23 -17.41 2.80
C LEU A 59 14.28 -18.70 1.98
N LEU A 60 14.49 -19.86 2.63
CA LEU A 60 14.51 -21.16 1.96
C LEU A 60 13.19 -21.42 1.20
N THR A 61 12.04 -21.23 1.86
CA THR A 61 10.70 -21.39 1.24
C THR A 61 10.42 -20.42 0.08
N ASN A 62 11.24 -19.38 -0.12
CA ASN A 62 11.12 -18.43 -1.25
C ASN A 62 12.26 -18.58 -2.28
N GLY A 63 12.97 -19.71 -2.29
CA GLY A 63 14.01 -20.01 -3.29
C GLY A 63 15.41 -19.52 -2.91
N GLY A 64 15.68 -19.30 -1.63
CA GLY A 64 17.05 -19.11 -1.13
C GLY A 64 17.87 -20.39 -1.30
N ASP A 65 19.04 -20.29 -1.93
CA ASP A 65 19.94 -21.42 -2.18
C ASP A 65 20.98 -21.59 -1.04
N PRO A 66 20.92 -22.69 -0.26
CA PRO A 66 21.84 -22.94 0.86
C PRO A 66 23.25 -23.38 0.42
N ASN A 67 23.48 -23.64 -0.87
CA ASN A 67 24.75 -24.14 -1.39
C ASN A 67 25.67 -23.01 -1.91
N LEU A 68 25.14 -21.80 -2.08
CA LEU A 68 25.95 -20.62 -2.41
C LEU A 68 26.93 -20.33 -1.27
N THR A 69 28.19 -20.08 -1.63
CA THR A 69 29.24 -19.67 -0.68
C THR A 69 29.41 -18.15 -0.60
N ASP A 70 30.07 -17.67 0.46
CA ASP A 70 30.59 -16.31 0.55
C ASP A 70 31.91 -16.13 -0.23
N ASN A 71 32.61 -14.99 -0.04
CA ASN A 71 33.90 -14.74 -0.69
C ASN A 71 35.05 -15.62 -0.13
N ASP A 72 34.91 -16.13 1.09
CA ASP A 72 35.92 -16.95 1.78
C ASP A 72 35.67 -18.46 1.58
N GLY A 73 34.59 -18.81 0.87
CA GLY A 73 34.23 -20.18 0.51
C GLY A 73 33.30 -20.88 1.51
N ASN A 74 32.79 -20.20 2.54
CA ASN A 74 31.88 -20.79 3.50
C ASN A 74 30.44 -20.80 2.97
N THR A 75 29.71 -21.88 3.23
CA THR A 75 28.24 -21.96 3.08
C THR A 75 27.52 -21.40 4.33
N PRO A 76 26.22 -21.05 4.23
CA PRO A 76 25.40 -20.69 5.38
C PRO A 76 25.45 -21.71 6.52
N ARG A 77 25.52 -23.03 6.22
CA ARG A 77 25.57 -24.06 7.26
C ARG A 77 26.87 -24.01 8.06
N GLN A 78 28.01 -23.87 7.37
CA GLN A 78 29.32 -23.73 8.03
C GLN A 78 29.38 -22.47 8.90
N LEU A 79 28.79 -21.36 8.45
CA LEU A 79 28.73 -20.14 9.26
C LEU A 79 27.77 -20.26 10.46
N ALA A 80 26.67 -21.02 10.35
CA ALA A 80 25.83 -21.34 11.51
C ALA A 80 26.60 -22.17 12.55
N GLU A 81 27.40 -23.14 12.10
CA GLU A 81 28.22 -24.01 12.96
C GLU A 81 29.35 -23.24 13.65
N GLN A 82 30.04 -22.35 12.94
CA GLN A 82 31.08 -21.46 13.49
C GLN A 82 30.54 -20.48 14.57
N GLN A 83 29.24 -20.18 14.55
CA GLN A 83 28.58 -19.27 15.51
C GLN A 83 27.70 -20.01 16.54
N ASP A 84 27.83 -21.35 16.65
CA ASP A 84 27.03 -22.24 17.50
C ASP A 84 25.49 -22.13 17.34
N ASN A 85 25.03 -21.66 16.17
CA ASN A 85 23.61 -21.52 15.83
C ASN A 85 23.00 -22.87 15.41
N ARG A 86 23.07 -23.88 16.29
CA ARG A 86 22.75 -25.30 16.00
C ARG A 86 21.41 -25.51 15.29
N LYS A 87 20.36 -24.78 15.69
CA LYS A 87 19.02 -24.86 15.06
C LYS A 87 19.03 -24.42 13.59
N CYS A 88 19.84 -23.42 13.25
CA CYS A 88 20.01 -22.94 11.88
C CYS A 88 20.85 -23.93 11.06
N ALA A 89 21.90 -24.50 11.65
CA ALA A 89 22.71 -25.53 11.01
C ALA A 89 21.91 -26.80 10.70
N GLN A 90 21.08 -27.25 11.65
CA GLN A 90 20.16 -28.38 11.49
C GLN A 90 19.15 -28.13 10.36
N LEU A 91 18.44 -27.00 10.36
CA LEU A 91 17.48 -26.66 9.30
C LEU A 91 18.11 -26.63 7.90
N LEU A 92 19.36 -26.15 7.79
CA LEU A 92 20.09 -26.15 6.53
C LEU A 92 20.53 -27.56 6.11
N GLN A 93 20.94 -28.41 7.06
CA GLN A 93 21.28 -29.80 6.80
C GLN A 93 20.06 -30.63 6.38
N GLU A 94 18.90 -30.43 7.02
CA GLU A 94 17.62 -31.03 6.66
C GLU A 94 17.23 -30.64 5.23
N TYR A 95 17.19 -29.34 4.94
CA TYR A 95 16.84 -28.84 3.61
C TYR A 95 17.79 -29.32 2.49
N GLN A 96 19.09 -29.44 2.79
CA GLN A 96 20.06 -30.01 1.84
C GLN A 96 19.82 -31.51 1.57
N ARG A 97 19.42 -32.29 2.57
CA ARG A 97 19.10 -33.73 2.40
C ARG A 97 17.81 -33.93 1.62
N ASP A 98 16.74 -33.20 1.96
CA ASP A 98 15.46 -33.30 1.27
C ASP A 98 15.55 -32.84 -0.21
N SER A 99 16.57 -32.05 -0.56
CA SER A 99 16.87 -31.64 -1.95
C SER A 99 17.71 -32.63 -2.76
N GLY A 100 18.13 -33.75 -2.17
CA GLY A 100 19.03 -34.74 -2.80
C GLY A 100 18.33 -35.84 -3.59
N ASP A 101 17.12 -36.24 -3.19
CA ASP A 101 16.43 -37.44 -3.68
C ASP A 101 15.14 -37.09 -4.46
N THR A 102 15.28 -36.62 -5.70
CA THR A 102 14.24 -36.79 -6.74
C THR A 102 14.89 -37.08 -8.09
N GLU A 103 14.65 -38.30 -8.59
CA GLU A 103 14.85 -38.63 -10.00
C GLU A 103 13.81 -37.90 -10.88
N GLU A 104 14.04 -37.90 -12.18
CA GLU A 104 13.38 -37.01 -13.14
C GLU A 104 11.94 -37.44 -13.52
N GLU A 105 10.95 -37.27 -12.63
CA GLU A 105 9.53 -37.18 -13.03
C GLU A 105 8.58 -36.52 -12.00
N ASP A 106 7.55 -35.84 -12.52
CA ASP A 106 6.33 -35.26 -11.92
C ASP A 106 6.32 -34.10 -10.88
N LEU A 107 5.38 -33.15 -11.15
CA LEU A 107 4.82 -32.11 -10.25
C LEU A 107 5.74 -30.94 -9.77
N PRO A 108 5.18 -29.83 -9.25
CA PRO A 108 4.64 -28.78 -10.12
C PRO A 108 5.46 -27.47 -10.05
N ARG A 109 6.04 -27.09 -11.20
CA ARG A 109 6.92 -25.93 -11.38
C ARG A 109 6.17 -24.59 -11.33
N PHE A 110 6.13 -23.95 -10.15
CA PHE A 110 5.63 -22.57 -9.98
C PHE A 110 6.53 -21.54 -10.70
N SER A 111 6.25 -21.35 -11.99
CA SER A 111 6.95 -20.41 -12.86
C SER A 111 6.27 -19.04 -12.87
N TYR A 112 7.04 -17.97 -12.64
CA TYR A 112 6.87 -16.67 -13.31
C TYR A 112 8.14 -15.83 -13.19
N TRP A 113 8.91 -15.75 -14.28
CA TRP A 113 9.96 -14.75 -14.48
C TRP A 113 9.50 -13.75 -15.55
N ALA A 114 9.62 -12.44 -15.27
CA ALA A 114 9.12 -11.40 -16.17
C ALA A 114 10.10 -10.21 -16.31
N LYS A 115 11.10 -10.39 -17.18
CA LYS A 115 11.69 -9.35 -18.06
C LYS A 115 12.10 -8.00 -17.43
N GLY A 116 13.30 -8.00 -16.83
CA GLY A 116 14.46 -7.12 -17.11
C GLY A 116 14.33 -5.62 -17.41
N ILE A 117 15.32 -4.85 -16.90
CA ILE A 117 15.97 -3.68 -17.52
C ILE A 117 17.36 -3.52 -16.84
N THR A 118 18.37 -3.09 -17.60
CA THR A 118 19.74 -2.81 -17.13
C THR A 118 20.06 -1.32 -17.27
N PHE A 119 20.80 -0.72 -16.31
CA PHE A 119 21.64 0.48 -16.53
C PHE A 119 22.67 0.68 -15.40
N GLN A 120 23.62 1.60 -15.58
CA GLN A 120 24.95 1.61 -14.92
C GLN A 120 25.17 2.75 -13.90
N ILE A 121 25.79 2.39 -12.76
CA ILE A 121 26.95 3.05 -12.10
C ILE A 121 26.97 4.60 -11.92
N MET A 122 26.73 5.06 -10.67
CA MET A 122 27.52 5.98 -9.78
C MET A 122 28.22 7.27 -10.33
N PRO A 123 28.56 8.31 -9.49
CA PRO A 123 28.78 8.36 -8.02
C PRO A 123 28.08 9.59 -7.33
N LYS A 124 28.48 10.29 -6.23
CA LYS A 124 29.58 10.26 -5.23
C LYS A 124 29.21 11.05 -3.94
N TYR A 125 29.86 10.77 -2.79
CA TYR A 125 29.86 11.54 -1.52
C TYR A 125 28.51 11.67 -0.75
N THR A 126 28.42 11.90 0.59
CA THR A 126 29.40 11.92 1.71
C THR A 126 28.77 11.31 2.99
N PHE A 127 29.56 11.10 4.06
CA PHE A 127 29.21 10.28 5.24
C PHE A 127 28.96 11.11 6.52
N GLN A 128 27.90 10.83 7.29
CA GLN A 128 27.89 10.90 8.78
C GLN A 128 26.55 10.46 9.43
N PHE A 129 26.63 9.52 10.38
CA PHE A 129 25.78 9.26 11.58
C PHE A 129 24.23 9.35 11.58
N HIS A 130 23.54 9.72 10.49
CA HIS A 130 22.08 9.89 10.46
C HIS A 130 21.27 8.64 10.03
N CYS A 131 21.93 7.50 9.80
CA CYS A 131 21.40 6.41 8.98
C CYS A 131 20.14 5.69 9.52
N ILE A 132 19.82 5.77 10.81
CA ILE A 132 18.56 5.18 11.34
C ILE A 132 17.33 5.93 10.78
N LYS A 133 17.39 7.27 10.64
CA LYS A 133 16.33 8.05 9.98
C LYS A 133 16.29 7.82 8.47
N ALA A 134 17.45 7.61 7.84
CA ALA A 134 17.52 7.33 6.41
C ALA A 134 16.94 5.94 6.05
N PHE A 135 17.01 4.95 6.93
CA PHE A 135 16.49 3.61 6.62
C PHE A 135 14.94 3.57 6.59
N THR A 136 14.27 4.31 7.47
CA THR A 136 12.82 4.57 7.35
C THR A 136 12.46 5.49 6.17
N GLN A 137 13.45 6.10 5.52
CA GLN A 137 13.24 6.94 4.34
C GLN A 137 13.02 6.11 3.07
N PHE A 138 13.70 4.96 2.93
CA PHE A 138 13.62 4.11 1.74
C PHE A 138 12.44 3.12 1.73
N LEU A 139 11.98 2.66 2.91
CA LEU A 139 10.87 1.69 3.02
C LEU A 139 9.47 2.26 2.66
N PHE A 140 9.35 3.56 2.45
CA PHE A 140 8.09 4.24 2.10
C PHE A 140 8.11 4.90 0.72
N THR A 141 9.21 4.85 -0.02
CA THR A 141 9.31 5.46 -1.37
C THR A 141 8.68 4.62 -2.48
N ASP A 142 8.29 3.37 -2.22
CA ASP A 142 7.70 2.46 -3.22
C ASP A 142 6.28 1.97 -2.88
N LEU A 143 5.61 2.60 -1.90
CA LEU A 143 4.22 2.32 -1.53
C LEU A 143 3.18 2.90 -2.51
N GLY A 144 3.58 3.27 -3.73
CA GLY A 144 2.69 3.83 -4.76
C GLY A 144 2.05 5.20 -4.49
N TYR A 145 2.01 5.66 -3.24
CA TYR A 145 1.51 6.97 -2.80
C TYR A 145 2.34 8.15 -3.35
N SER A 146 1.76 9.36 -3.30
CA SER A 146 2.52 10.58 -3.61
C SER A 146 3.65 10.82 -2.61
N THR A 147 4.75 11.44 -3.06
CA THR A 147 5.89 11.84 -2.23
C THR A 147 5.49 12.68 -1.01
N GLU A 148 4.48 13.52 -1.18
CA GLU A 148 3.89 14.40 -0.17
C GLU A 148 3.13 13.58 0.87
N LEU A 149 2.31 12.60 0.46
CA LEU A 149 1.62 11.69 1.37
C LEU A 149 2.61 10.75 2.07
N CYS A 150 3.65 10.25 1.40
CA CYS A 150 4.71 9.46 2.02
C CYS A 150 5.49 10.21 3.10
N ARG A 151 5.63 11.55 2.99
CA ARG A 151 6.16 12.38 4.10
C ARG A 151 5.20 12.31 5.29
N VAL A 152 3.92 12.64 5.07
CA VAL A 152 2.91 12.72 6.14
C VAL A 152 2.68 11.37 6.82
N LEU A 153 2.63 10.26 6.06
CA LEU A 153 2.56 8.90 6.61
C LEU A 153 3.81 8.51 7.42
N ARG A 154 4.95 9.20 7.25
CA ARG A 154 6.17 8.99 8.05
C ARG A 154 6.27 9.91 9.28
N THR A 155 6.00 11.21 9.11
CA THR A 155 6.26 12.24 10.14
C THR A 155 5.01 12.76 10.84
N PHE A 156 3.83 12.51 10.29
CA PHE A 156 2.54 13.09 10.70
C PHE A 156 2.46 14.64 10.61
N GLU A 157 3.38 15.26 9.89
CA GLU A 157 3.40 16.71 9.59
C GLU A 157 2.35 17.05 8.50
N LEU A 158 1.09 17.22 8.91
CA LEU A 158 -0.02 17.57 8.02
C LEU A 158 0.21 18.92 7.30
N PRO A 159 -0.15 19.06 6.02
CA PRO A 159 -0.05 20.33 5.31
C PRO A 159 -1.12 21.32 5.77
N GLN A 160 -0.75 22.60 5.88
CA GLN A 160 -1.66 23.69 6.27
C GLN A 160 -2.54 24.17 5.09
N SER A 161 -3.30 23.26 4.46
CA SER A 161 -4.17 23.56 3.31
C SER A 161 -5.60 23.99 3.71
N GLN A 162 -5.75 24.65 4.87
CA GLN A 162 -7.05 25.16 5.33
C GLN A 162 -7.51 26.38 4.50
N GLU A 163 -6.59 27.28 4.15
CA GLU A 163 -6.83 28.40 3.23
C GLU A 163 -7.07 27.91 1.80
N ASP A 164 -6.37 26.86 1.37
CA ASP A 164 -6.59 26.19 0.09
C ASP A 164 -8.02 25.64 -0.03
N GLU A 165 -8.51 24.99 1.04
CA GLU A 165 -9.88 24.50 1.06
C GLU A 165 -10.90 25.65 1.06
N GLN A 166 -10.65 26.72 1.82
CA GLN A 166 -11.52 27.91 1.82
C GLN A 166 -11.59 28.58 0.44
N ALA A 167 -10.45 28.76 -0.24
CA ALA A 167 -10.40 29.34 -1.59
C ALA A 167 -11.11 28.46 -2.64
N LEU A 168 -11.07 27.12 -2.47
CA LEU A 168 -11.87 26.20 -3.27
C LEU A 168 -13.38 26.35 -3.00
N CYS A 169 -13.80 26.44 -1.74
CA CYS A 169 -15.21 26.63 -1.37
C CYS A 169 -15.77 27.97 -1.90
N GLN A 170 -15.10 29.09 -1.60
CA GLN A 170 -15.56 30.45 -1.92
C GLN A 170 -15.87 30.65 -3.42
N GLN A 171 -15.08 30.04 -4.31
CA GLN A 171 -15.33 30.11 -5.74
C GLN A 171 -16.65 29.42 -6.18
N PHE A 172 -17.10 28.43 -5.42
CA PHE A 172 -18.26 27.60 -5.75
C PHE A 172 -19.48 27.86 -4.85
N GLU A 173 -19.35 28.71 -3.84
CA GLU A 173 -20.46 29.38 -3.14
C GLU A 173 -21.22 30.33 -4.08
N GLN A 174 -20.51 31.07 -4.95
CA GLN A 174 -21.08 31.93 -5.99
C GLN A 174 -20.50 31.59 -7.37
N PRO A 175 -20.89 30.45 -7.98
CA PRO A 175 -20.34 30.00 -9.24
C PRO A 175 -20.85 30.88 -10.40
N ASP A 176 -19.93 31.37 -11.23
CA ASP A 176 -20.23 32.18 -12.43
C ASP A 176 -21.32 31.53 -13.28
N GLN A 177 -22.48 32.19 -13.37
CA GLN A 177 -23.67 31.68 -14.04
C GLN A 177 -23.56 31.72 -15.57
N ASN A 178 -22.68 32.56 -16.12
CA ASN A 178 -22.41 32.64 -17.55
C ASN A 178 -21.52 31.48 -18.04
N ARG A 179 -20.80 30.83 -17.11
CA ARG A 179 -19.92 29.71 -17.41
C ARG A 179 -20.65 28.37 -17.37
N LYS A 180 -20.51 27.60 -18.45
CA LYS A 180 -21.09 26.25 -18.60
C LYS A 180 -20.35 25.22 -17.73
N TRP A 181 -20.76 25.08 -16.47
CA TRP A 181 -20.21 24.08 -15.53
C TRP A 181 -20.68 22.65 -15.85
N ARG A 182 -19.80 21.66 -15.61
CA ARG A 182 -20.13 20.24 -15.83
C ARG A 182 -21.27 19.81 -14.91
N GLU A 183 -22.28 19.17 -15.48
CA GLU A 183 -23.55 18.79 -14.83
C GLU A 183 -24.45 19.93 -14.31
N GLY A 184 -24.00 21.19 -14.38
CA GLY A 184 -24.69 22.39 -13.89
C GLY A 184 -24.50 22.66 -12.39
N ILE A 185 -24.92 23.85 -11.93
CA ILE A 185 -24.71 24.33 -10.54
C ILE A 185 -25.79 23.86 -9.55
N ILE A 186 -26.98 23.48 -10.03
CA ILE A 186 -28.15 23.14 -9.19
C ILE A 186 -27.99 21.77 -8.48
N LYS A 187 -27.12 20.87 -8.98
CA LYS A 187 -27.10 19.46 -8.56
C LYS A 187 -26.19 19.19 -7.36
N SER A 188 -26.79 19.24 -6.17
CA SER A 188 -26.15 18.83 -4.91
C SER A 188 -25.44 17.47 -5.04
N SER A 189 -24.14 17.48 -4.74
CA SER A 189 -23.21 16.37 -4.81
C SER A 189 -22.51 16.16 -3.46
N PHE A 190 -21.75 15.08 -3.35
CA PHE A 190 -20.87 14.80 -2.20
C PHE A 190 -19.65 14.00 -2.68
N ASN A 191 -18.62 13.87 -1.86
CA ASN A 191 -17.52 12.94 -2.08
C ASN A 191 -17.72 11.67 -1.25
N TYR A 192 -17.24 10.53 -1.75
CA TYR A 192 -17.23 9.30 -0.97
C TYR A 192 -15.94 8.52 -1.11
N LEU A 193 -15.62 7.78 -0.05
CA LEU A 193 -14.49 6.88 0.03
C LEU A 193 -15.02 5.47 0.30
N LEU A 194 -14.50 4.47 -0.42
CA LEU A 194 -14.75 3.07 -0.08
C LEU A 194 -13.57 2.52 0.69
N LEU A 195 -13.83 2.00 1.89
CA LEU A 195 -12.82 1.46 2.78
C LEU A 195 -13.01 -0.04 3.01
N ASP A 196 -11.89 -0.75 3.14
CA ASP A 196 -11.84 -2.17 3.41
C ASP A 196 -11.91 -2.42 4.94
N PRO A 197 -12.98 -3.04 5.46
CA PRO A 197 -13.13 -3.35 6.89
C PRO A 197 -12.06 -4.30 7.43
N ARG A 198 -11.43 -5.10 6.55
CA ARG A 198 -10.31 -6.00 6.91
C ARG A 198 -9.05 -5.22 7.28
N VAL A 199 -8.95 -3.95 6.84
CA VAL A 199 -7.82 -3.05 7.08
C VAL A 199 -8.12 -2.03 8.18
N THR A 200 -9.34 -1.46 8.23
CA THR A 200 -9.73 -0.57 9.34
C THR A 200 -9.72 -1.31 10.68
N ASN A 201 -10.27 -2.53 10.70
CA ASN A 201 -10.50 -3.35 11.89
C ASN A 201 -11.24 -2.54 12.99
N ASN A 202 -12.45 -2.09 12.69
CA ASN A 202 -13.26 -1.17 13.50
C ASN A 202 -12.44 0.02 14.03
N LEU A 203 -11.85 0.77 13.09
CA LEU A 203 -10.93 1.86 13.42
C LEU A 203 -11.55 2.92 14.36
N PRO A 204 -12.82 3.37 14.20
CA PRO A 204 -13.43 4.35 15.10
C PRO A 204 -13.48 3.87 16.56
N PHE A 205 -13.85 2.61 16.81
CA PHE A 205 -13.87 2.03 18.15
C PHE A 205 -12.49 2.06 18.82
N ARG A 206 -11.46 1.54 18.12
CA ARG A 206 -10.08 1.45 18.65
C ARG A 206 -9.28 2.74 18.54
N SER A 207 -9.84 3.83 18.00
CA SER A 207 -9.12 5.10 17.81
C SER A 207 -8.63 5.71 19.12
N HIS A 208 -9.37 5.50 20.21
CA HIS A 208 -9.04 5.93 21.57
C HIS A 208 -7.80 5.26 22.18
N THR A 209 -7.33 4.14 21.61
CA THR A 209 -6.20 3.34 22.15
C THR A 209 -4.96 3.35 21.27
N ILE A 210 -4.97 4.13 20.18
CA ILE A 210 -3.85 4.27 19.24
C ILE A 210 -3.57 5.76 18.95
N THR A 211 -2.42 6.06 18.35
CA THR A 211 -2.07 7.46 18.04
C THR A 211 -2.86 7.97 16.82
N PRO A 212 -3.13 9.29 16.72
CA PRO A 212 -3.71 9.88 15.52
C PRO A 212 -2.92 9.60 14.22
N HIS A 213 -1.61 9.37 14.34
CA HIS A 213 -0.74 8.96 13.23
C HIS A 213 -1.05 7.55 12.73
N GLU A 214 -1.23 6.58 13.63
CA GLU A 214 -1.62 5.21 13.26
C GLU A 214 -3.10 5.11 12.87
N CYS A 215 -3.98 5.98 13.40
CA CYS A 215 -5.31 6.20 12.82
C CYS A 215 -5.22 6.62 11.35
N PHE A 216 -4.43 7.65 11.03
CA PHE A 216 -4.34 8.17 9.67
C PHE A 216 -3.70 7.19 8.69
N LYS A 217 -2.65 6.46 9.11
CA LYS A 217 -2.13 5.30 8.36
C LYS A 217 -3.20 4.26 8.09
N THR A 218 -3.90 3.78 9.13
CA THR A 218 -4.92 2.75 8.98
C THR A 218 -6.01 3.21 8.00
N PHE A 219 -6.49 4.44 8.17
CA PHE A 219 -7.51 5.04 7.32
C PHE A 219 -7.07 5.10 5.84
N VAL A 220 -5.90 5.68 5.57
CA VAL A 220 -5.35 5.83 4.21
C VAL A 220 -5.06 4.46 3.58
N ASN A 221 -4.56 3.49 4.34
CA ASN A 221 -4.31 2.13 3.86
C ASN A 221 -5.60 1.36 3.54
N ALA A 222 -6.72 1.70 4.19
CA ALA A 222 -8.01 1.04 3.98
C ALA A 222 -8.79 1.58 2.78
N ILE A 223 -8.54 2.82 2.32
CA ILE A 223 -9.21 3.40 1.15
C ILE A 223 -8.76 2.68 -0.12
N PHE A 224 -9.69 1.96 -0.76
CA PHE A 224 -9.44 1.34 -2.07
C PHE A 224 -10.08 2.13 -3.23
N TYR A 225 -11.03 3.04 -2.96
CA TYR A 225 -11.66 3.86 -4.00
C TYR A 225 -12.06 5.26 -3.49
N VAL A 226 -11.93 6.25 -4.36
CA VAL A 226 -12.35 7.65 -4.15
C VAL A 226 -13.33 8.05 -5.25
N GLY A 227 -14.43 8.74 -4.93
CA GLY A 227 -15.38 9.19 -5.95
C GLY A 227 -16.29 10.36 -5.55
N LYS A 228 -17.07 10.80 -6.55
CA LYS A 228 -18.11 11.84 -6.46
C LYS A 228 -19.51 11.24 -6.57
N GLY A 229 -20.32 11.42 -5.53
CA GLY A 229 -21.68 10.87 -5.39
C GLY A 229 -22.80 11.83 -5.77
N LYS A 230 -24.04 11.33 -5.73
CA LYS A 230 -25.29 12.07 -5.93
C LYS A 230 -26.34 11.58 -4.93
N ARG A 231 -27.03 12.48 -4.24
CA ARG A 231 -28.01 12.10 -3.18
C ARG A 231 -29.16 11.20 -3.66
N SER A 232 -29.53 11.28 -4.95
CA SER A 232 -30.58 10.44 -5.52
C SER A 232 -30.17 8.98 -5.77
N ARG A 233 -28.88 8.63 -5.69
CA ARG A 233 -28.37 7.25 -5.90
C ARG A 233 -27.10 6.98 -5.06
N PRO A 234 -27.17 6.99 -3.71
CA PRO A 234 -25.99 6.93 -2.85
C PRO A 234 -25.12 5.69 -3.11
N TYR A 235 -25.73 4.50 -3.19
CA TYR A 235 -25.04 3.22 -3.34
C TYR A 235 -24.85 2.77 -4.80
N SER A 236 -25.00 3.69 -5.77
CA SER A 236 -24.80 3.40 -7.21
C SER A 236 -23.44 2.82 -7.56
N HIS A 237 -22.45 2.97 -6.68
CA HIS A 237 -21.12 2.40 -6.83
C HIS A 237 -21.03 0.91 -6.43
N LEU A 238 -22.03 0.35 -5.76
CA LEU A 238 -22.09 -1.06 -5.33
C LEU A 238 -23.03 -1.93 -6.20
N TYR A 239 -24.04 -1.35 -6.88
CA TYR A 239 -25.04 -2.14 -7.60
C TYR A 239 -24.44 -3.11 -8.64
N GLU A 240 -23.41 -2.69 -9.39
CA GLU A 240 -22.71 -3.60 -10.32
C GLU A 240 -22.10 -4.81 -9.60
N ALA A 241 -21.52 -4.63 -8.41
CA ALA A 241 -20.98 -5.75 -7.65
C ALA A 241 -22.11 -6.65 -7.11
N LEU A 242 -23.27 -6.09 -6.78
CA LEU A 242 -24.44 -6.86 -6.34
C LEU A 242 -24.99 -7.77 -7.44
N GLU A 243 -25.01 -7.30 -8.70
CA GLU A 243 -25.36 -8.11 -9.89
C GLU A 243 -24.47 -9.37 -9.98
N TYR A 244 -23.14 -9.21 -9.83
CA TYR A 244 -22.21 -10.35 -9.83
C TYR A 244 -22.35 -11.22 -8.56
N TYR A 245 -22.55 -10.63 -7.38
CA TYR A 245 -22.65 -11.37 -6.11
C TYR A 245 -23.85 -12.33 -6.09
N LYS A 246 -24.99 -11.91 -6.66
CA LYS A 246 -26.19 -12.74 -6.79
C LYS A 246 -26.12 -13.76 -7.95
N GLY A 247 -25.13 -13.66 -8.83
CA GLY A 247 -25.09 -14.42 -10.10
C GLY A 247 -26.02 -13.89 -11.21
N GLU A 248 -26.62 -12.70 -11.05
CA GLU A 248 -27.43 -12.03 -12.09
C GLU A 248 -26.57 -11.63 -13.31
N LYS A 249 -25.24 -11.61 -13.15
CA LYS A 249 -24.27 -11.17 -14.16
C LYS A 249 -22.98 -11.99 -14.06
N SER A 250 -22.33 -12.25 -15.20
CA SER A 250 -21.04 -12.93 -15.27
C SER A 250 -20.11 -12.23 -16.27
N ALA A 251 -18.80 -12.30 -16.03
CA ALA A 251 -17.79 -11.70 -16.90
C ALA A 251 -16.46 -12.46 -16.79
N LYS A 252 -15.72 -12.59 -17.90
CA LYS A 252 -14.41 -13.25 -17.94
C LYS A 252 -13.30 -12.49 -17.18
N LYS A 253 -13.52 -11.21 -16.86
CA LYS A 253 -12.61 -10.36 -16.09
C LYS A 253 -13.39 -9.21 -15.47
N LEU A 254 -13.36 -9.11 -14.14
CA LEU A 254 -13.99 -8.02 -13.40
C LEU A 254 -13.12 -6.75 -13.44
N CYS A 255 -13.73 -5.59 -13.19
CA CYS A 255 -12.97 -4.37 -12.92
C CYS A 255 -12.48 -4.37 -11.46
N ARG A 256 -11.28 -3.81 -11.20
CA ARG A 256 -10.63 -3.83 -9.88
C ARG A 256 -11.54 -3.42 -8.71
N LYS A 257 -12.43 -2.43 -8.93
CA LYS A 257 -13.34 -1.93 -7.89
C LYS A 257 -14.38 -3.00 -7.50
N VAL A 258 -14.99 -3.64 -8.49
CA VAL A 258 -15.99 -4.69 -8.29
C VAL A 258 -15.36 -5.93 -7.68
N ASP A 259 -14.19 -6.32 -8.17
CA ASP A 259 -13.40 -7.42 -7.62
C ASP A 259 -13.10 -7.22 -6.13
N HIS A 260 -12.60 -6.04 -5.75
CA HIS A 260 -12.33 -5.69 -4.34
C HIS A 260 -13.60 -5.73 -3.47
N ILE A 261 -14.73 -5.20 -3.96
CA ILE A 261 -16.01 -5.23 -3.24
C ILE A 261 -16.46 -6.69 -2.99
N LEU A 262 -16.38 -7.56 -4.01
CA LEU A 262 -16.72 -8.97 -3.88
C LEU A 262 -15.78 -9.70 -2.91
N GLN A 263 -14.48 -9.41 -2.92
CA GLN A 263 -13.54 -9.98 -1.96
C GLN A 263 -13.86 -9.61 -0.49
N VAL A 264 -14.38 -8.40 -0.24
CA VAL A 264 -14.83 -7.99 1.11
C VAL A 264 -16.12 -8.72 1.51
N TRP A 265 -17.11 -8.80 0.61
CA TRP A 265 -18.37 -9.50 0.89
C TRP A 265 -18.17 -11.02 1.06
N ASN A 266 -17.33 -11.65 0.24
CA ASN A 266 -16.99 -13.07 0.36
C ASN A 266 -16.18 -13.39 1.63
N ALA A 267 -15.55 -12.39 2.25
CA ALA A 267 -14.94 -12.49 3.58
C ALA A 267 -15.94 -12.27 4.74
N GLY A 268 -17.25 -12.20 4.46
CA GLY A 268 -18.30 -12.06 5.47
C GLY A 268 -18.46 -10.65 6.07
N GLN A 269 -17.77 -9.65 5.51
CA GLN A 269 -17.82 -8.25 5.95
C GLN A 269 -18.54 -7.37 4.92
N GLY A 270 -18.92 -6.15 5.29
CA GLY A 270 -19.54 -5.18 4.38
C GLY A 270 -18.60 -4.03 4.03
N VAL A 271 -18.58 -3.60 2.77
CA VAL A 271 -17.76 -2.45 2.33
C VAL A 271 -18.21 -1.19 3.04
N ILE A 272 -17.27 -0.42 3.58
CA ILE A 272 -17.56 0.85 4.24
C ILE A 272 -17.70 1.91 3.15
N SER A 273 -18.83 2.61 3.11
CA SER A 273 -19.06 3.75 2.19
C SER A 273 -19.19 5.04 2.99
N LEU A 274 -18.06 5.73 3.19
CA LEU A 274 -18.00 6.98 3.91
C LEU A 274 -18.43 8.14 2.99
N HIS A 275 -19.38 8.96 3.43
CA HIS A 275 -19.84 10.14 2.69
C HIS A 275 -19.29 11.43 3.31
N CYS A 276 -18.39 12.12 2.61
CA CYS A 276 -17.76 13.36 3.06
C CYS A 276 -18.08 14.55 2.13
N PHE A 277 -17.82 15.78 2.60
CA PHE A 277 -17.95 17.02 1.82
C PHE A 277 -19.30 17.15 1.08
N GLN A 278 -20.41 17.12 1.84
CA GLN A 278 -21.77 17.15 1.31
C GLN A 278 -22.26 18.57 0.94
N ASN A 279 -23.39 18.64 0.23
CA ASN A 279 -24.10 19.87 -0.19
C ASN A 279 -23.42 20.68 -1.32
N VAL A 280 -22.36 20.16 -1.93
CA VAL A 280 -21.48 20.90 -2.86
C VAL A 280 -21.89 20.75 -4.33
N ILE A 281 -21.44 21.65 -5.20
CA ILE A 281 -21.76 21.55 -6.63
C ILE A 281 -20.89 20.47 -7.33
N PRO A 282 -21.30 19.94 -8.51
CA PRO A 282 -20.64 18.79 -9.12
C PRO A 282 -19.14 18.98 -9.40
N VAL A 283 -18.74 20.17 -9.86
CA VAL A 283 -17.36 20.50 -10.22
C VAL A 283 -16.44 20.69 -9.02
N GLU A 284 -16.99 21.11 -7.88
CA GLU A 284 -16.27 21.19 -6.60
C GLU A 284 -15.98 19.77 -6.08
N ALA A 285 -16.98 18.89 -6.09
CA ALA A 285 -16.82 17.48 -5.69
C ALA A 285 -15.84 16.73 -6.63
N TYR A 286 -15.86 16.97 -7.94
CA TYR A 286 -14.84 16.42 -8.86
C TYR A 286 -13.44 16.96 -8.54
N THR A 287 -13.32 18.24 -8.16
CA THR A 287 -12.03 18.84 -7.79
C THR A 287 -11.48 18.25 -6.49
N ARG A 288 -12.32 18.02 -5.47
CA ARG A 288 -11.94 17.28 -4.25
C ARG A 288 -11.56 15.82 -4.54
N GLU A 289 -12.33 15.12 -5.39
CA GLU A 289 -11.99 13.76 -5.86
C GLU A 289 -10.59 13.74 -6.49
N ALA A 290 -10.31 14.67 -7.42
CA ALA A 290 -9.02 14.78 -8.08
C ALA A 290 -7.86 15.04 -7.11
N CYS A 291 -8.03 15.92 -6.11
CA CYS A 291 -7.02 16.18 -5.08
C CYS A 291 -6.71 14.92 -4.26
N MET A 292 -7.74 14.21 -3.76
CA MET A 292 -7.57 12.99 -2.97
C MET A 292 -6.97 11.83 -3.80
N VAL A 293 -7.37 11.69 -5.07
CA VAL A 293 -6.82 10.69 -6.00
C VAL A 293 -5.34 10.94 -6.33
N GLU A 294 -4.90 12.19 -6.48
CA GLU A 294 -3.47 12.50 -6.67
C GLU A 294 -2.64 12.37 -5.37
N ALA A 295 -3.23 12.64 -4.21
CA ALA A 295 -2.58 12.41 -2.92
C ALA A 295 -2.29 10.92 -2.69
N ILE A 296 -3.30 10.05 -2.88
CA ILE A 296 -3.17 8.59 -2.75
C ILE A 296 -2.41 7.98 -3.94
N GLY A 297 -2.55 8.52 -5.15
CA GLY A 297 -1.96 7.97 -6.35
C GLY A 297 -2.70 6.73 -6.89
N LEU A 298 -2.90 6.67 -8.21
CA LEU A 298 -3.69 5.61 -8.85
C LEU A 298 -3.15 4.19 -8.68
N LYS A 299 -1.88 4.00 -8.29
CA LYS A 299 -1.34 2.66 -8.00
C LYS A 299 -2.07 2.00 -6.81
N MET A 300 -2.52 2.80 -5.85
CA MET A 300 -3.09 2.35 -4.57
C MET A 300 -4.63 2.38 -4.55
N LEU A 301 -5.27 2.70 -5.68
CA LEU A 301 -6.72 2.75 -5.81
C LEU A 301 -7.21 1.81 -6.91
N THR A 302 -8.47 1.40 -6.82
CA THR A 302 -9.21 0.75 -7.89
C THR A 302 -9.79 1.76 -8.89
N ASN A 303 -9.51 3.06 -8.74
CA ASN A 303 -9.82 4.12 -9.68
C ASN A 303 -9.11 3.88 -11.03
N GLN A 304 -9.86 3.92 -12.13
CA GLN A 304 -9.33 3.66 -13.47
C GLN A 304 -8.66 4.88 -14.12
N LYS A 305 -8.95 6.09 -13.62
CA LYS A 305 -8.46 7.36 -14.17
C LYS A 305 -8.21 8.39 -13.07
N ARG A 306 -7.43 9.43 -13.40
CA ARG A 306 -7.27 10.64 -12.58
C ARG A 306 -8.59 11.44 -12.54
N GLY A 307 -8.79 12.22 -11.48
CA GLY A 307 -9.94 13.12 -11.37
C GLY A 307 -9.80 14.37 -12.26
N ASP A 308 -10.92 15.04 -12.51
CA ASP A 308 -10.99 16.24 -13.35
C ASP A 308 -10.99 17.51 -12.46
N TYR A 309 -10.04 18.44 -12.68
CA TYR A 309 -9.92 19.69 -11.92
C TYR A 309 -10.74 20.84 -12.52
N TYR A 310 -11.35 21.66 -11.66
CA TYR A 310 -12.09 22.86 -12.03
C TYR A 310 -11.65 24.08 -11.21
N GLY A 311 -12.18 25.26 -11.54
CA GLY A 311 -11.98 26.47 -10.77
C GLY A 311 -10.54 27.01 -10.81
N ILE A 312 -10.11 27.67 -9.74
CA ILE A 312 -8.72 28.11 -9.53
C ILE A 312 -7.77 26.91 -9.41
N VAL A 313 -8.27 25.79 -8.87
CA VAL A 313 -7.47 24.60 -8.57
C VAL A 313 -6.96 23.96 -9.85
N SER A 314 -7.61 24.08 -11.02
CA SER A 314 -7.04 23.59 -12.29
C SER A 314 -5.65 24.15 -12.55
N ASN A 315 -5.42 25.41 -12.19
CA ASN A 315 -4.21 26.16 -12.48
C ASN A 315 -3.12 26.01 -11.40
N TRP A 316 -3.41 25.34 -10.28
CA TRP A 316 -2.45 25.15 -9.20
C TRP A 316 -1.35 24.14 -9.56
N GLN A 317 -0.17 24.33 -8.96
CA GLN A 317 0.92 23.36 -9.01
C GLN A 317 0.50 22.00 -8.43
N GLN A 318 1.03 20.91 -8.99
CA GLN A 318 0.66 19.54 -8.58
C GLN A 318 0.95 19.25 -7.10
N ARG A 319 1.99 19.85 -6.53
CA ARG A 319 2.29 19.74 -5.09
C ARG A 319 1.13 20.28 -4.23
N ARG A 320 0.67 21.51 -4.48
CA ARG A 320 -0.45 22.15 -3.76
C ARG A 320 -1.76 21.35 -3.89
N LYS A 321 -2.04 20.80 -5.08
CA LYS A 321 -3.17 19.89 -5.33
C LYS A 321 -3.15 18.64 -4.44
N LYS A 322 -1.98 18.02 -4.25
CA LYS A 322 -1.81 16.87 -3.35
C LYS A 322 -1.84 17.28 -1.88
N GLU A 323 -1.22 18.40 -1.51
CA GLU A 323 -1.23 18.90 -0.13
C GLU A 323 -2.67 19.21 0.34
N LEU A 324 -3.51 19.84 -0.52
CA LEU A 324 -4.96 19.92 -0.31
C LEU A 324 -5.62 18.53 -0.27
N GLY A 325 -5.24 17.61 -1.14
CA GLY A 325 -5.73 16.22 -1.13
C GLY A 325 -5.47 15.50 0.19
N ILE A 326 -4.30 15.68 0.80
CA ILE A 326 -3.94 15.09 2.10
C ILE A 326 -4.75 15.72 3.23
N HIS A 327 -4.94 17.05 3.22
CA HIS A 327 -5.82 17.75 4.16
C HIS A 327 -7.27 17.24 4.07
N LEU A 328 -7.80 17.06 2.86
CA LEU A 328 -9.14 16.47 2.64
C LEU A 328 -9.23 15.02 3.14
N LEU A 329 -8.19 14.21 2.98
CA LEU A 329 -8.14 12.85 3.52
C LEU A 329 -8.09 12.84 5.06
N TYR A 330 -7.37 13.77 5.68
CA TYR A 330 -7.34 13.90 7.14
C TYR A 330 -8.70 14.35 7.68
N ARG A 331 -9.35 15.33 7.04
CA ARG A 331 -10.74 15.71 7.35
C ARG A 331 -11.73 14.56 7.17
N ALA A 332 -11.57 13.74 6.12
CA ALA A 332 -12.40 12.56 5.91
C ALA A 332 -12.18 11.50 7.01
N MET A 333 -10.95 11.32 7.50
CA MET A 333 -10.69 10.48 8.68
C MET A 333 -11.44 10.99 9.91
N GLN A 334 -11.39 12.30 10.19
CA GLN A 334 -12.10 12.88 11.33
C GLN A 334 -13.63 12.66 11.26
N ILE A 335 -14.22 12.75 10.06
CA ILE A 335 -15.63 12.40 9.83
C ILE A 335 -15.86 10.91 10.13
N PHE A 336 -15.04 10.00 9.60
CA PHE A 336 -15.19 8.55 9.82
C PHE A 336 -15.05 8.14 11.30
N LEU A 337 -14.13 8.78 12.04
CA LEU A 337 -13.98 8.53 13.47
C LEU A 337 -15.19 9.02 14.29
N ALA A 338 -15.90 10.04 13.82
CA ALA A 338 -17.10 10.59 14.47
C ALA A 338 -18.41 9.88 14.06
N GLU A 339 -18.56 9.50 12.78
CA GLU A 339 -19.74 8.79 12.26
C GLU A 339 -19.72 7.29 12.57
N GLY A 340 -18.54 6.69 12.80
CA GLY A 340 -18.37 5.27 13.10
C GLY A 340 -18.28 4.37 11.87
N GLU A 341 -17.99 3.09 12.10
CA GLU A 341 -17.79 2.12 11.01
C GLU A 341 -19.10 1.46 10.57
N ARG A 342 -19.79 2.07 9.59
CA ARG A 342 -20.93 1.44 8.92
C ARG A 342 -20.49 0.61 7.71
N GLN A 343 -20.55 -0.70 7.86
CA GLN A 343 -20.35 -1.67 6.79
C GLN A 343 -21.63 -1.86 5.96
N LEU A 344 -21.52 -1.98 4.63
CA LEU A 344 -22.62 -2.30 3.71
C LEU A 344 -22.43 -3.70 3.11
N ARG A 345 -23.27 -4.63 3.52
CA ARG A 345 -23.35 -6.01 3.01
C ARG A 345 -24.34 -6.09 1.85
N PRO A 346 -24.34 -7.17 1.05
CA PRO A 346 -25.30 -7.36 -0.05
C PRO A 346 -26.78 -7.17 0.35
N ALA A 347 -27.15 -7.59 1.56
CA ALA A 347 -28.52 -7.46 2.08
C ALA A 347 -28.92 -6.02 2.48
N ASP A 348 -27.97 -5.12 2.73
CA ASP A 348 -28.23 -3.71 3.08
C ASP A 348 -28.55 -2.86 1.83
N ILE A 349 -28.19 -3.36 0.65
CA ILE A 349 -28.19 -2.61 -0.61
C ILE A 349 -29.51 -2.85 -1.34
N ARG A 350 -30.51 -2.06 -0.95
CA ARG A 350 -31.78 -1.96 -1.69
C ARG A 350 -31.54 -1.21 -3.02
N GLN A 351 -32.06 -1.78 -4.11
CA GLN A 351 -32.10 -1.17 -5.44
C GLN A 351 -33.25 -0.15 -5.53
#